data_AF-A0A1A8PDK6-F1
#
_entry.id   AF-A0A1A8PDK6-F1
#
_cell.length_a   1.000
_cell.length_b   1.000
_cell.length_c   1.000
_cell.angle_alpha   90.00
_cell.angle_beta   90.00
_cell.angle_gamma   90.00
#
_symmetry.space_group_name_H-M   'P 1'
#
loop_
_entity.id
_entity.type
_entity.pdbx_description
1 polymer ?
#
loop_
_entity_poly.entity_id
_entity_poly.type
_entity_poly.pdbx_seq_one_letter_code
_entity_poly.pdbx_strand_id
1 'polypeptide(L)'
;EGSVRWVHPGQALRVVLEPNLSSSRRGSVCIKPSPSAGGAVFVERAGRLELLVTEDGRSGREVFCFRAEGPHRPAIYIQASPESPGTGTRRRLGFRYELRDIRRAEATNLQGGLQNPCRPCDDTELLMAICNSDFVVRGLIQNVSHDSVRQTSQVEVLAVRVYWQRSRAFERRVGPSGSSPPWHGHIHTQLRCRVSPGGGEFLFTGSEHFGEAWLGCAPRYKDFLSVYHKARTERRNSCDFPLG
;
A
#
# COMPACT_ATOMS: atom_id res chain seq x y z
N GLU A 1 5.24 7.19 -5.41
CA GLU A 1 3.80 6.89 -5.42
C GLU A 1 3.04 8.21 -5.51
N GLY A 2 1.81 8.19 -6.03
CA GLY A 2 0.89 9.32 -5.97
C GLY A 2 -0.56 8.90 -6.20
N SER A 3 -1.48 9.85 -6.13
CA SER A 3 -2.90 9.62 -6.42
C SER A 3 -3.52 10.77 -7.21
N VAL A 4 -4.49 10.44 -8.06
CA VAL A 4 -5.30 11.39 -8.80
C VAL A 4 -6.75 11.18 -8.41
N ARG A 5 -7.42 12.27 -8.03
CA ARG A 5 -8.83 12.28 -7.65
C ARG A 5 -9.55 13.36 -8.42
N TRP A 6 -10.46 12.96 -9.30
CA TRP A 6 -11.26 13.83 -10.14
C TRP A 6 -12.70 13.86 -9.61
N VAL A 7 -13.14 15.04 -9.18
CA VAL A 7 -14.48 15.28 -8.62
C VAL A 7 -15.32 15.99 -9.68
N HIS A 8 -16.57 15.54 -9.85
CA HIS A 8 -17.47 16.01 -10.92
C HIS A 8 -16.89 15.78 -12.33
N PRO A 9 -16.62 14.51 -12.68
CA PRO A 9 -16.01 14.19 -13.97
C PRO A 9 -16.99 14.49 -15.12
N GLY A 10 -16.51 15.23 -16.13
CA GLY A 10 -17.31 15.66 -17.29
C GLY A 10 -17.03 14.85 -18.55
N GLN A 11 -15.82 14.95 -19.09
CA GLN A 11 -15.39 14.25 -20.31
C GLN A 11 -14.25 13.28 -20.01
N ALA A 12 -13.01 13.66 -20.30
CA ALA A 12 -11.83 12.87 -20.01
C ALA A 12 -10.70 13.71 -19.40
N LEU A 13 -9.83 13.05 -18.65
CA LEU A 13 -8.62 13.60 -18.06
C LEU A 13 -7.40 12.80 -18.55
N ARG A 14 -6.41 13.49 -19.12
CA ARG A 14 -5.10 12.91 -19.46
C ARG A 14 -4.07 13.31 -18.41
N VAL A 15 -3.51 12.32 -17.72
CA VAL A 15 -2.46 12.49 -16.71
C VAL A 15 -1.14 12.01 -17.28
N VAL A 16 -0.21 12.92 -17.49
CA VAL A 16 1.16 12.60 -17.93
C VAL A 16 2.04 12.47 -16.71
N LEU A 17 2.72 11.34 -16.57
CA LEU A 17 3.69 11.14 -15.50
C LEU A 17 5.06 11.59 -16.00
N GLU A 18 5.66 12.56 -15.31
CA GLU A 18 7.02 13.05 -15.58
C GLU A 18 7.97 12.66 -14.43
N PRO A 19 8.25 11.36 -14.25
CA PRO A 19 9.23 10.96 -13.27
C PRO A 19 10.62 11.48 -13.65
N ASN A 20 11.36 11.97 -12.65
CA ASN A 20 12.74 12.43 -12.80
C ASN A 20 13.66 11.18 -12.97
N LEU A 21 13.54 10.50 -14.13
CA LEU A 21 14.14 9.19 -14.41
C LEU A 21 15.58 9.30 -14.95
N SER A 22 16.37 10.26 -14.46
CA SER A 22 17.77 10.40 -14.88
C SER A 22 18.60 9.12 -14.69
N SER A 23 18.17 8.20 -13.83
CA SER A 23 18.79 6.89 -13.58
C SER A 23 17.98 5.66 -14.02
N SER A 24 16.74 5.82 -14.50
CA SER A 24 15.79 4.72 -14.70
C SER A 24 15.15 4.76 -16.10
N ARG A 25 15.94 4.38 -17.11
CA ARG A 25 15.43 4.16 -18.48
C ARG A 25 14.50 2.94 -18.62
N ARG A 26 14.12 2.30 -17.49
CA ARG A 26 13.36 1.04 -17.42
C ARG A 26 12.46 1.03 -16.17
N GLY A 27 11.67 2.08 -15.98
CA GLY A 27 10.63 2.10 -14.93
C GLY A 27 9.36 1.41 -15.40
N SER A 28 8.68 0.67 -14.52
CA SER A 28 7.28 0.29 -14.70
C SER A 28 6.37 1.20 -13.87
N VAL A 29 5.24 1.56 -14.46
CA VAL A 29 4.17 2.29 -13.80
C VAL A 29 3.09 1.27 -13.45
N CYS A 30 2.72 1.20 -12.19
CA CYS A 30 1.58 0.41 -11.74
C CYS A 30 0.45 1.34 -11.30
N ILE A 31 -0.79 0.98 -11.60
CA ILE A 31 -1.99 1.76 -11.32
C ILE A 31 -2.98 0.87 -10.56
N LYS A 32 -3.54 1.41 -9.48
CA LYS A 32 -4.73 0.90 -8.79
C LYS A 32 -5.90 1.86 -9.01
N PRO A 33 -6.84 1.54 -9.91
CA PRO A 33 -8.05 2.32 -10.11
C PRO A 33 -8.87 2.40 -8.82
N SER A 34 -9.48 3.54 -8.54
CA SER A 34 -10.50 3.63 -7.50
C SER A 34 -11.75 2.88 -7.97
N PRO A 35 -12.55 2.29 -7.06
CA PRO A 35 -13.86 1.72 -7.42
C PRO A 35 -14.65 2.75 -8.23
N SER A 36 -14.86 2.48 -9.53
CA SER A 36 -15.32 3.46 -10.49
C SER A 36 -16.83 3.67 -10.36
N ALA A 37 -17.23 4.90 -10.05
CA ALA A 37 -18.63 5.32 -10.14
C ALA A 37 -18.95 5.77 -11.59
N GLY A 38 -18.91 4.83 -12.54
CA GLY A 38 -19.24 5.08 -13.96
C GLY A 38 -18.13 5.78 -14.76
N GLY A 39 -17.05 5.07 -15.08
CA GLY A 39 -16.00 5.59 -15.94
C GLY A 39 -14.95 4.54 -16.29
N ALA A 40 -14.26 4.76 -17.40
CA ALA A 40 -13.23 3.86 -17.93
C ALA A 40 -11.83 4.43 -17.74
N VAL A 41 -10.86 3.55 -17.49
CA VAL A 41 -9.44 3.91 -17.36
C VAL A 41 -8.65 3.29 -18.50
N PHE A 42 -7.85 4.11 -19.17
CA PHE A 42 -6.98 3.71 -20.28
C PHE A 42 -5.52 4.12 -19.99
N VAL A 43 -4.59 3.42 -20.62
CA VAL A 43 -3.18 3.81 -20.65
C VAL A 43 -2.76 4.09 -22.07
N GLU A 44 -1.98 5.16 -22.26
CA GLU A 44 -1.39 5.47 -23.55
C GLU A 44 -0.02 4.79 -23.68
N ARG A 45 0.10 3.93 -24.69
CA ARG A 45 1.34 3.25 -25.07
C ARG A 45 1.61 3.48 -26.55
N ALA A 46 2.79 4.02 -26.86
CA ALA A 46 3.21 4.28 -28.25
C ALA A 46 2.14 5.02 -29.08
N GLY A 47 1.44 5.99 -28.47
CA GLY A 47 0.37 6.77 -29.11
C GLY A 47 -0.97 6.06 -29.25
N ARG A 48 -1.16 4.87 -28.65
CA ARG A 48 -2.43 4.11 -28.64
C ARG A 48 -3.01 4.02 -27.24
N LEU A 49 -4.34 4.11 -27.12
CA LEU A 49 -5.05 3.92 -25.86
C LEU A 49 -5.41 2.45 -25.66
N GLU A 50 -4.96 1.86 -24.56
CA GLU A 50 -5.28 0.50 -24.11
C GLU A 50 -6.23 0.58 -22.91
N LEU A 51 -7.40 -0.06 -22.99
CA LEU A 51 -8.40 -0.09 -21.91
C LEU A 51 -7.93 -0.99 -20.75
N LEU A 52 -7.93 -0.48 -19.53
CA LEU A 52 -7.60 -1.23 -18.31
C LEU A 52 -8.83 -1.62 -17.50
N VAL A 53 -9.77 -0.69 -17.33
CA VAL A 53 -10.99 -0.89 -16.53
C VAL A 53 -12.19 -0.43 -17.34
N THR A 54 -13.15 -1.33 -17.53
CA THR A 54 -14.46 -1.02 -18.12
C THR A 54 -15.33 -0.28 -17.12
N GLU A 55 -16.35 0.42 -17.62
CA GLU A 55 -17.29 1.19 -16.77
C GLU A 55 -17.96 0.34 -15.68
N ASP A 56 -18.14 -0.96 -15.96
CA ASP A 56 -18.75 -1.95 -15.06
C ASP A 56 -17.81 -2.44 -13.93
N GLY A 57 -16.56 -1.98 -13.89
CA GLY A 57 -15.57 -2.40 -12.89
C GLY A 57 -15.14 -3.86 -12.99
N ARG A 58 -15.42 -4.55 -14.11
CA ARG A 58 -15.24 -6.00 -14.31
C ARG A 58 -13.80 -6.45 -14.59
N SER A 59 -12.81 -5.75 -14.07
CA SER A 59 -11.46 -6.31 -14.07
C SER A 59 -11.23 -7.09 -12.78
N GLY A 60 -11.11 -8.42 -12.87
CA GLY A 60 -10.67 -9.26 -11.75
C GLY A 60 -9.25 -8.97 -11.24
N ARG A 61 -8.56 -7.98 -11.81
CA ARG A 61 -7.26 -7.46 -11.39
C ARG A 61 -7.43 -6.06 -10.82
N GLU A 62 -6.93 -5.84 -9.62
CA GLU A 62 -6.99 -4.53 -8.96
C GLU A 62 -5.85 -3.59 -9.35
N VAL A 63 -4.72 -4.17 -9.77
CA VAL A 63 -3.49 -3.44 -10.08
C VAL A 63 -3.03 -3.80 -11.49
N PHE A 64 -2.73 -2.77 -12.27
CA PHE A 64 -2.27 -2.87 -13.65
C PHE A 64 -0.89 -2.24 -13.77
N CYS A 65 0.08 -2.99 -14.26
CA CYS A 65 1.44 -2.51 -14.45
C CYS A 65 1.81 -2.50 -15.93
N PHE A 66 2.46 -1.43 -16.37
CA PHE A 66 3.02 -1.30 -17.70
C PHE A 66 4.40 -0.68 -17.64
N ARG A 67 5.24 -0.99 -18.62
CA ARG A 67 6.54 -0.34 -18.74
C ARG A 67 6.40 1.04 -19.35
N ALA A 68 7.14 2.00 -18.81
CA ALA A 68 7.37 3.30 -19.43
C ALA A 68 8.41 3.13 -20.55
N GLU A 69 8.01 2.48 -21.65
CA GLU A 69 8.85 2.24 -22.82
C GLU A 69 8.56 3.28 -23.92
N GLY A 70 9.62 3.77 -24.58
CA GLY A 70 9.53 4.67 -25.73
C GLY A 70 10.01 6.11 -25.46
N PRO A 71 10.03 6.97 -26.49
CA PRO A 71 10.43 8.37 -26.38
C PRO A 71 9.35 9.26 -25.72
N HIS A 72 8.11 8.75 -25.63
CA HIS A 72 6.97 9.48 -25.10
C HIS A 72 6.78 9.20 -23.61
N ARG A 73 6.33 10.23 -22.89
CA ARG A 73 6.06 10.15 -21.45
C ARG A 73 4.86 9.23 -21.20
N PRO A 74 4.91 8.33 -20.21
CA PRO A 74 3.77 7.48 -19.88
C PRO A 74 2.57 8.35 -19.48
N ALA A 75 1.41 8.09 -20.09
CA ALA A 75 0.20 8.82 -19.83
C ALA A 75 -0.98 7.89 -19.51
N ILE A 76 -1.84 8.36 -18.62
CA ILE A 76 -3.01 7.64 -18.12
C ILE A 76 -4.22 8.50 -18.46
N TYR A 77 -5.20 7.89 -19.10
CA TYR A 77 -6.44 8.55 -19.48
C TYR A 77 -7.58 8.00 -18.64
N ILE A 78 -8.39 8.89 -18.08
CA ILE A 78 -9.63 8.52 -17.40
C ILE A 78 -10.77 9.18 -18.17
N GLN A 79 -11.77 8.39 -18.52
CA GLN A 79 -12.97 8.87 -19.18
C GLN A 79 -14.18 8.68 -18.26
N ALA A 80 -14.98 9.73 -18.12
CA ALA A 80 -16.27 9.65 -17.46
C ALA A 80 -17.30 8.97 -18.37
N SER A 81 -18.16 8.13 -17.80
CA SER A 81 -19.31 7.63 -18.56
C SER A 81 -20.28 8.80 -18.85
N PRO A 82 -20.98 8.78 -20.00
CA PRO A 82 -22.05 9.73 -20.28
C PRO A 82 -23.08 9.74 -19.14
N GLU A 83 -23.54 10.93 -18.78
CA GLU A 83 -24.44 11.12 -17.66
C GLU A 83 -25.81 10.49 -17.96
N SER A 84 -26.23 9.50 -17.14
CA SER A 84 -27.62 9.05 -17.19
C SER A 84 -28.46 10.08 -16.43
N PRO A 85 -29.45 10.72 -17.08
CA PRO A 85 -30.20 11.81 -16.47
C PRO A 85 -30.90 11.32 -15.19
N GLY A 86 -30.64 11.99 -14.06
CA GLY A 86 -31.38 11.77 -12.80
C GLY A 86 -30.59 11.27 -11.59
N THR A 87 -29.28 11.04 -11.67
CA THR A 87 -28.47 10.67 -10.49
C THR A 87 -27.66 11.85 -9.96
N GLY A 88 -28.21 12.57 -8.98
CA GLY A 88 -27.52 13.63 -8.22
C GLY A 88 -26.39 13.14 -7.32
N THR A 89 -25.69 12.07 -7.71
CA THR A 89 -24.62 11.46 -6.92
C THR A 89 -23.29 12.16 -7.22
N ARG A 90 -22.54 12.55 -6.18
CA ARG A 90 -21.20 13.13 -6.33
C ARG A 90 -20.24 12.09 -6.91
N ARG A 91 -20.18 11.99 -8.25
CA ARG A 91 -19.29 11.09 -8.98
C ARG A 91 -17.83 11.46 -8.73
N ARG A 92 -17.02 10.43 -8.46
CA ARG A 92 -15.58 10.54 -8.23
C ARG A 92 -14.90 9.46 -9.06
N LEU A 93 -13.95 9.87 -9.88
CA LEU A 93 -13.06 8.98 -10.61
C LEU A 93 -11.64 9.26 -10.15
N GLY A 94 -10.78 8.25 -10.25
CA GLY A 94 -9.41 8.41 -9.79
C GLY A 94 -8.66 7.10 -9.77
N PHE A 95 -7.37 7.22 -9.51
CA PHE A 95 -6.48 6.08 -9.38
C PHE A 95 -5.29 6.46 -8.49
N ARG A 96 -4.66 5.45 -7.92
CA ARG A 96 -3.33 5.55 -7.30
C ARG A 96 -2.30 4.97 -8.25
N TYR A 97 -1.09 5.49 -8.22
CA TYR A 97 -0.01 5.01 -9.08
C TYR A 97 1.31 4.90 -8.34
N GLU A 98 2.10 3.92 -8.74
CA GLU A 98 3.46 3.69 -8.27
C GLU A 98 4.42 3.57 -9.44
N LEU A 99 5.63 4.08 -9.22
CA LEU A 99 6.74 3.96 -10.15
C LEU A 99 7.72 2.96 -9.55
N ARG A 100 7.91 1.84 -10.24
CA ARG A 100 8.86 0.80 -9.84
C ARG A 100 10.04 0.85 -10.80
N ASP A 101 11.26 0.94 -10.25
CA ASP A 101 12.44 0.62 -11.04
C ASP A 101 12.49 -0.91 -11.19
N ILE A 102 12.60 -1.42 -12.42
CA ILE A 102 12.65 -2.87 -12.67
C ILE A 102 13.80 -3.52 -11.90
N ARG A 103 14.94 -2.84 -11.73
CA ARG A 103 16.08 -3.33 -10.92
C ARG A 103 15.77 -3.36 -9.42
N ARG A 104 15.02 -2.37 -8.91
CA ARG A 104 14.55 -2.38 -7.51
C ARG A 104 13.36 -3.31 -7.30
N ALA A 105 12.58 -3.64 -8.32
CA ALA A 105 11.49 -4.62 -8.24
C ALA A 105 12.06 -6.04 -8.08
N GLU A 106 13.15 -6.34 -8.78
CA GLU A 106 13.95 -7.55 -8.55
C GLU A 106 14.65 -7.50 -7.18
N ALA A 107 15.21 -6.34 -6.79
CA ALA A 107 15.79 -6.19 -5.45
C ALA A 107 14.76 -6.21 -4.31
N THR A 108 13.51 -5.75 -4.48
CA THR A 108 12.43 -5.90 -3.48
C THR A 108 11.82 -7.29 -3.49
N ASN A 109 11.93 -8.04 -4.59
CA ASN A 109 11.77 -9.50 -4.55
C ASN A 109 12.98 -10.21 -3.88
N LEU A 110 14.12 -9.52 -3.71
CA LEU A 110 15.33 -10.04 -3.02
C LEU A 110 15.48 -9.50 -1.57
N GLN A 111 14.89 -8.35 -1.23
CA GLN A 111 14.74 -7.79 0.12
C GLN A 111 13.37 -8.17 0.74
N GLY A 112 12.42 -8.62 -0.08
CA GLY A 112 11.24 -9.40 0.26
C GLY A 112 11.38 -10.85 -0.24
N GLY A 113 12.62 -11.35 -0.29
CA GLY A 113 12.98 -12.70 -0.66
C GLY A 113 12.56 -13.69 0.41
N LEU A 114 11.26 -13.92 0.56
CA LEU A 114 10.78 -15.07 1.30
C LEU A 114 10.54 -16.22 0.31
N GLN A 115 11.48 -17.16 0.32
CA GLN A 115 11.04 -18.54 0.48
C GLN A 115 10.04 -18.53 1.65
N ASN A 116 8.75 -18.62 1.31
CA ASN A 116 7.59 -18.62 2.22
C ASN A 116 7.27 -17.29 2.96
N PRO A 117 6.49 -16.35 2.37
CA PRO A 117 6.16 -15.00 2.92
C PRO A 117 5.42 -14.99 4.26
N CYS A 118 5.04 -16.18 4.75
CA CYS A 118 4.29 -16.36 5.98
C CYS A 118 5.15 -16.84 7.15
N ARG A 119 6.46 -17.07 6.93
CA ARG A 119 7.35 -17.43 8.04
C ARG A 119 7.51 -16.23 9.00
N PRO A 120 7.62 -16.46 10.31
CA PRO A 120 8.04 -15.43 11.23
C PRO A 120 9.41 -14.88 10.81
N CYS A 121 9.61 -13.57 10.96
CA CYS A 121 10.90 -12.93 10.71
C CYS A 121 11.94 -13.41 11.71
N ASP A 122 13.18 -13.61 11.26
CA ASP A 122 14.31 -13.85 12.15
C ASP A 122 14.81 -12.55 12.82
N ASP A 123 15.74 -12.66 13.78
CA ASP A 123 16.26 -11.52 14.53
C ASP A 123 16.86 -10.44 13.62
N THR A 124 17.53 -10.83 12.53
CA THR A 124 18.16 -9.89 11.60
C THR A 124 17.11 -9.19 10.75
N GLU A 125 16.15 -9.94 10.21
CA GLU A 125 15.01 -9.41 9.47
C GLU A 125 14.21 -8.42 10.32
N LEU A 126 13.99 -8.75 11.59
CA LEU A 126 13.24 -7.90 12.51
C LEU A 126 13.97 -6.58 12.81
N LEU A 127 15.28 -6.63 13.06
CA LEU A 127 16.09 -5.43 13.28
C LEU A 127 16.20 -4.57 12.01
N MET A 128 16.15 -5.17 10.82
CA MET A 128 16.14 -4.41 9.56
C MET A 128 14.76 -3.84 9.22
N ALA A 129 13.68 -4.53 9.60
CA ALA A 129 12.31 -4.09 9.35
C ALA A 129 12.03 -2.74 10.02
N ILE A 130 12.49 -2.55 11.26
CA ILE A 130 12.38 -1.26 11.94
C ILE A 130 13.21 -0.12 11.30
N CYS A 131 14.09 -0.39 10.35
CA CYS A 131 14.86 0.68 9.71
C CYS A 131 14.30 1.03 8.33
N ASN A 132 13.73 0.03 7.64
CA ASN A 132 13.43 0.12 6.21
C ASN A 132 11.93 0.03 5.89
N SER A 133 11.08 -0.25 6.88
CA SER A 133 9.64 -0.30 6.67
C SER A 133 9.05 1.09 6.44
N ASP A 134 7.98 1.13 5.64
CA ASP A 134 7.22 2.35 5.37
C ASP A 134 6.40 2.76 6.58
N PHE A 135 6.00 1.79 7.42
CA PHE A 135 5.35 2.03 8.69
C PHE A 135 5.91 1.10 9.77
N VAL A 136 5.93 1.58 11.01
CA VAL A 136 6.14 0.77 12.21
C VAL A 136 5.20 1.20 13.32
N VAL A 137 4.41 0.25 13.79
CA VAL A 137 3.26 0.48 14.66
C VAL A 137 3.22 -0.58 15.76
N ARG A 138 3.11 -0.14 17.01
CA ARG A 138 2.76 -1.00 18.15
C ARG A 138 1.24 -0.97 18.34
N GLY A 139 0.61 -2.13 18.38
CA GLY A 139 -0.85 -2.20 18.47
C GLY A 139 -1.39 -3.58 18.83
N LEU A 140 -2.73 -3.66 18.88
CA LEU A 140 -3.48 -4.89 19.13
C LEU A 140 -4.29 -5.26 17.89
N ILE A 141 -4.44 -6.56 17.65
CA ILE A 141 -5.36 -7.08 16.62
C ILE A 141 -6.77 -6.98 17.17
N GLN A 142 -7.61 -6.14 16.56
CA GLN A 142 -9.03 -6.07 16.90
C GLN A 142 -9.83 -7.13 16.17
N ASN A 143 -9.56 -7.30 14.87
CA ASN A 143 -10.28 -8.22 14.02
C ASN A 143 -9.43 -8.69 12.85
N VAL A 144 -9.80 -9.81 12.25
CA VAL A 144 -9.22 -10.29 10.99
C VAL A 144 -10.34 -10.71 10.06
N SER A 145 -10.37 -10.16 8.85
CA SER A 145 -11.28 -10.57 7.79
C SER A 145 -10.51 -11.18 6.63
N HIS A 146 -11.17 -12.07 5.89
CA HIS A 146 -10.58 -12.82 4.79
C HIS A 146 -11.33 -12.53 3.50
N ASP A 147 -10.59 -12.25 2.43
CA ASP A 147 -11.11 -12.07 1.09
C ASP A 147 -10.55 -13.17 0.18
N SER A 148 -11.41 -14.14 -0.13
CA SER A 148 -11.07 -15.28 -1.00
C SER A 148 -10.96 -14.88 -2.47
N VAL A 149 -11.60 -13.78 -2.89
CA VAL A 149 -11.51 -13.28 -4.27
C VAL A 149 -10.15 -12.62 -4.48
N ARG A 150 -9.74 -11.76 -3.54
CA ARG A 150 -8.44 -11.08 -3.58
C ARG A 150 -7.27 -11.96 -3.13
N GLN A 151 -7.54 -13.12 -2.51
CA GLN A 151 -6.53 -13.96 -1.86
C GLN A 151 -5.74 -13.21 -0.78
N THR A 152 -6.42 -12.32 -0.06
CA THR A 152 -5.83 -11.48 1.00
C THR A 152 -6.59 -11.64 2.33
N SER A 153 -5.90 -11.40 3.43
CA SER A 153 -6.50 -11.18 4.75
C SER A 153 -6.23 -9.76 5.18
N GLN A 154 -7.20 -9.13 5.83
CA GLN A 154 -7.12 -7.78 6.35
C GLN A 154 -7.15 -7.85 7.88
N VAL A 155 -6.10 -7.32 8.50
CA VAL A 155 -5.93 -7.24 9.96
C VAL A 155 -6.31 -5.84 10.39
N GLU A 156 -7.34 -5.72 11.22
CA GLU A 156 -7.76 -4.49 11.85
C GLU A 156 -6.92 -4.26 13.11
N VAL A 157 -6.21 -3.14 13.17
CA VAL A 157 -5.23 -2.85 14.22
C VAL A 157 -5.64 -1.60 14.98
N LEU A 158 -5.78 -1.77 16.30
CA LEU A 158 -5.82 -0.66 17.25
C LEU A 158 -4.39 -0.29 17.62
N ALA A 159 -3.91 0.83 17.10
CA ALA A 159 -2.55 1.27 17.34
C ALA A 159 -2.43 1.98 18.69
N VAL A 160 -1.62 1.37 19.57
CA VAL A 160 -1.17 1.96 20.83
C VAL A 160 -0.18 3.09 20.53
N ARG A 161 0.70 2.87 19.55
CA ARG A 161 1.67 3.87 19.10
C ARG A 161 2.05 3.68 17.64
N VAL A 162 2.07 4.78 16.89
CA VAL A 162 2.65 4.84 15.54
C VAL A 162 4.03 5.48 15.68
N TYR A 163 5.10 4.73 15.39
CA TYR A 163 6.47 5.23 15.48
C TYR A 163 6.83 6.06 14.25
N TRP A 164 6.52 5.53 13.07
CA TRP A 164 6.47 6.28 11.83
C TRP A 164 5.52 5.59 10.86
N GLN A 165 5.06 6.36 9.89
CA GLN A 165 4.38 5.89 8.69
C GLN A 165 4.68 6.89 7.57
N ARG A 166 5.01 6.39 6.37
CA ARG A 166 5.31 7.23 5.22
C ARG A 166 4.08 7.98 4.75
N SER A 167 2.93 7.31 4.79
CA SER A 167 1.63 7.86 4.41
C SER A 167 0.61 7.61 5.54
N ARG A 168 -0.69 7.76 5.28
CA ARG A 168 -1.76 7.77 6.30
C ARG A 168 -2.48 6.42 6.41
N ALA A 169 -1.72 5.32 6.45
CA ALA A 169 -2.31 3.99 6.61
C ALA A 169 -3.02 3.82 7.97
N PHE A 170 -2.54 4.53 9.00
CA PHE A 170 -3.19 4.65 10.30
C PHE A 170 -3.70 6.07 10.47
N GLU A 171 -4.97 6.21 10.84
CA GLU A 171 -5.63 7.51 10.99
C GLU A 171 -6.23 7.67 12.40
N ARG A 172 -6.33 8.92 12.86
CA ARG A 172 -7.07 9.29 14.08
C ARG A 172 -8.44 9.81 13.66
N ARG A 173 -9.51 9.07 13.99
CA ARG A 173 -10.88 9.53 13.74
C ARG A 173 -11.30 10.53 14.80
N VAL A 174 -11.19 11.83 14.57
CA VAL A 174 -11.61 12.87 15.54
C VAL A 174 -13.03 12.59 16.04
N GLY A 175 -13.15 12.23 17.32
CA GLY A 175 -14.42 12.06 18.01
C GLY A 175 -14.94 13.40 18.54
N PRO A 176 -16.26 13.55 18.74
CA PRO A 176 -16.85 14.80 19.24
C PRO A 176 -16.43 15.17 20.68
N SER A 177 -15.79 14.24 21.41
CA SER A 177 -15.55 14.34 22.85
C SER A 177 -14.17 14.89 23.27
N GLY A 178 -13.37 15.44 22.36
CA GLY A 178 -12.08 16.07 22.70
C GLY A 178 -10.97 15.13 23.19
N SER A 179 -11.28 13.87 23.50
CA SER A 179 -10.29 12.82 23.70
C SER A 179 -9.65 12.46 22.36
N SER A 180 -8.32 12.38 22.34
CA SER A 180 -7.56 11.93 21.19
C SER A 180 -7.86 10.45 20.95
N PRO A 181 -8.65 10.11 19.91
CA PRO A 181 -9.03 8.72 19.69
C PRO A 181 -7.79 7.92 19.29
N PRO A 182 -7.74 6.63 19.66
CA PRO A 182 -6.62 5.77 19.31
C PRO A 182 -6.48 5.69 17.78
N TRP A 183 -5.24 5.52 17.33
CA TRP A 183 -4.95 5.34 15.91
C TRP A 183 -5.57 4.02 15.46
N HIS A 184 -6.19 4.04 14.28
CA HIS A 184 -6.81 2.86 13.69
C HIS A 184 -6.32 2.67 12.27
N GLY A 185 -6.03 1.43 11.89
CA GLY A 185 -5.55 1.11 10.55
C GLY A 185 -5.84 -0.32 10.15
N HIS A 186 -5.69 -0.59 8.86
CA HIS A 186 -5.86 -1.91 8.28
C HIS A 186 -4.57 -2.34 7.60
N ILE A 187 -4.11 -3.56 7.89
CA ILE A 187 -2.92 -4.14 7.30
C ILE A 187 -3.32 -5.37 6.48
N HIS A 188 -2.88 -5.43 5.23
CA HIS A 188 -3.12 -6.55 4.33
C HIS A 188 -2.00 -7.58 4.43
N THR A 189 -2.36 -8.85 4.29
CA THR A 189 -1.43 -9.97 4.16
C THR A 189 -2.04 -11.01 3.24
N GLN A 190 -1.25 -11.99 2.82
CA GLN A 190 -1.73 -13.04 1.92
C GLN A 190 -2.61 -14.04 2.68
N LEU A 191 -3.70 -14.47 2.06
CA LEU A 191 -4.65 -15.42 2.67
C LEU A 191 -3.98 -16.74 3.09
N ARG A 192 -2.97 -17.19 2.33
CA ARG A 192 -2.19 -18.40 2.64
C ARG A 192 -1.42 -18.32 3.96
N CYS A 193 -1.20 -17.13 4.51
CA CYS A 193 -0.54 -16.96 5.80
C CYS A 193 -1.46 -17.30 6.99
N ARG A 194 -2.77 -17.49 6.75
CA ARG A 194 -3.74 -17.95 7.75
C ARG A 194 -3.67 -17.16 9.06
N VAL A 195 -3.54 -15.84 8.94
CA VAL A 195 -3.49 -14.95 10.10
C VAL A 195 -4.82 -15.03 10.83
N SER A 196 -4.75 -15.08 12.16
CA SER A 196 -5.91 -15.12 13.04
C SER A 196 -5.80 -14.02 14.10
N PRO A 197 -6.92 -13.65 14.74
CA PRO A 197 -6.87 -12.78 15.92
C PRO A 197 -5.97 -13.40 16.99
N GLY A 198 -5.00 -12.61 17.45
CA GLY A 198 -4.06 -12.99 18.50
C GLY A 198 -4.12 -12.00 19.66
N GLY A 199 -4.13 -12.51 20.89
CA GLY A 199 -4.07 -11.65 22.07
C GLY A 199 -2.68 -11.03 22.27
N GLY A 200 -2.63 -9.90 22.96
CA GLY A 200 -1.40 -9.17 23.30
C GLY A 200 -1.04 -8.08 22.29
N GLU A 201 0.08 -7.42 22.55
CA GLU A 201 0.60 -6.35 21.70
C GLU A 201 1.63 -6.87 20.71
N PHE A 202 1.56 -6.34 19.49
CA PHE A 202 2.44 -6.69 18.38
C PHE A 202 3.15 -5.44 17.85
N LEU A 203 4.34 -5.64 17.29
CA LEU A 203 5.02 -4.63 16.50
C LEU A 203 4.79 -4.93 15.01
N PHE A 204 3.91 -4.19 14.37
CA PHE A 204 3.65 -4.30 12.95
C PHE A 204 4.63 -3.45 12.16
N THR A 205 5.28 -4.07 11.19
CA THR A 205 6.19 -3.44 10.23
C THR A 205 5.77 -3.84 8.84
N GLY A 206 6.07 -3.04 7.82
CA GLY A 206 5.70 -3.39 6.46
C GLY A 206 5.93 -2.29 5.45
N SER A 207 5.40 -2.51 4.25
CA SER A 207 5.43 -1.54 3.15
C SER A 207 4.04 -0.99 2.89
N GLU A 208 3.98 0.20 2.30
CA GLU A 208 2.73 0.79 1.86
C GLU A 208 2.67 0.76 0.34
N HIS A 209 1.60 0.18 -0.20
CA HIS A 209 1.37 0.10 -1.63
C HIS A 209 -0.02 0.57 -2.00
N PHE A 210 -0.13 1.53 -2.91
CA PHE A 210 -1.36 2.19 -3.31
C PHE A 210 -2.18 2.67 -2.10
N GLY A 211 -1.49 3.24 -1.11
CA GLY A 211 -2.03 3.65 0.19
C GLY A 211 -2.66 2.57 1.04
N GLU A 212 -2.36 1.31 0.78
CA GLU A 212 -2.72 0.18 1.61
C GLU A 212 -1.47 -0.32 2.33
N ALA A 213 -1.54 -0.50 3.64
CA ALA A 213 -0.45 -1.13 4.38
C ALA A 213 -0.42 -2.63 4.08
N TRP A 214 0.77 -3.16 3.81
CA TRP A 214 1.05 -4.57 3.60
C TRP A 214 2.02 -5.08 4.66
N LEU A 215 1.70 -6.23 5.25
CA LEU A 215 2.44 -6.78 6.37
C LEU A 215 3.83 -7.31 5.94
N GLY A 216 4.87 -6.87 6.65
CA GLY A 216 6.21 -7.45 6.63
C GLY A 216 6.40 -8.37 7.85
N CYS A 217 6.85 -7.80 8.97
CA CYS A 217 6.98 -8.54 10.25
C CYS A 217 5.92 -8.12 11.27
N ALA A 218 5.46 -9.09 12.09
CA ALA A 218 4.56 -8.85 13.23
C ALA A 218 4.93 -9.72 14.46
N PRO A 219 6.11 -9.56 15.07
CA PRO A 219 6.39 -10.21 16.35
C PRO A 219 5.50 -9.65 17.47
N ARG A 220 5.39 -10.38 18.57
CA ARG A 220 4.90 -9.80 19.82
C ARG A 220 5.87 -8.71 20.26
N TYR A 221 5.36 -7.59 20.76
CA TYR A 221 6.19 -6.46 21.14
C TYR A 221 7.25 -6.82 22.19
N LYS A 222 6.88 -7.66 23.17
CA LYS A 222 7.81 -8.19 24.19
C LYS A 222 9.00 -8.97 23.61
N ASP A 223 8.77 -9.74 22.54
CA ASP A 223 9.79 -10.60 21.95
C ASP A 223 10.75 -9.73 21.12
N PHE A 224 10.22 -8.74 20.40
CA PHE A 224 11.02 -7.70 19.75
C PHE A 224 11.92 -6.94 20.73
N LEU A 225 11.41 -6.54 21.90
CA LEU A 225 12.20 -5.83 22.90
C LEU A 225 13.44 -6.63 23.32
N SER A 226 13.28 -7.94 23.54
CA SER A 226 14.39 -8.83 23.89
C SER A 226 15.47 -8.83 22.80
N VAL A 227 15.06 -9.01 21.54
CA VAL A 227 15.96 -8.99 20.37
C VAL A 227 16.66 -7.64 20.23
N TYR A 228 15.92 -6.54 20.33
CA TYR A 228 16.47 -5.19 20.17
C TYR A 228 17.45 -4.83 21.30
N HIS A 229 17.14 -5.14 22.56
CA HIS A 229 18.03 -4.87 23.69
C HIS A 229 19.33 -5.66 23.59
N LYS A 230 19.25 -6.95 23.20
CA LYS A 230 20.44 -7.77 22.95
C LYS A 230 21.30 -7.15 21.84
N ALA A 231 20.70 -6.84 20.70
CA ALA A 231 21.41 -6.24 19.56
C ALA A 231 22.03 -4.88 19.92
N ARG A 232 21.33 -4.05 20.70
CA ARG A 232 21.85 -2.75 21.16
C ARG A 232 23.07 -2.90 22.08
N THR A 233 23.04 -3.88 22.99
CA THR A 233 24.17 -4.17 23.89
C THR A 233 25.39 -4.66 23.12
N GLU A 234 25.16 -5.48 22.10
CA GLU A 234 26.19 -6.01 21.20
C GLU A 234 26.61 -5.02 20.10
N ARG A 235 26.01 -3.84 20.02
CA ARG A 235 26.19 -2.82 18.96
C ARG A 235 25.97 -3.36 17.55
N ARG A 236 24.93 -4.19 17.40
CA ARG A 236 24.49 -4.82 16.15
C ARG A 236 23.14 -4.28 15.63
N ASN A 237 22.63 -3.20 16.21
CA ASN A 237 21.42 -2.55 15.71
C ASN A 237 21.72 -1.70 14.46
N SER A 238 20.92 -1.89 13.40
CA SER A 238 21.09 -1.15 12.13
C SER A 238 20.60 0.29 12.20
N CYS A 239 19.70 0.60 13.14
CA CYS A 239 19.21 1.94 13.44
C CYS A 239 18.78 2.04 14.90
N ASP A 240 18.54 3.26 15.38
CA ASP A 240 17.96 3.52 16.69
C ASP A 240 16.43 3.48 16.64
N PHE A 241 15.83 2.81 17.62
CA PHE A 241 14.40 2.68 17.78
C PHE A 241 13.92 3.32 19.10
N PRO A 242 12.92 4.21 19.05
CA PRO A 242 12.41 4.90 20.24
C PRO A 242 11.56 3.96 21.10
N LEU A 243 12.10 3.50 22.23
CA LEU A 243 11.40 2.55 23.13
C LEU A 243 10.40 3.21 24.10
N GLY A 244 10.57 4.50 24.37
CA GLY A 244 9.82 5.29 25.38
C GLY A 244 8.65 6.02 24.79
#